data_AF-A0A837GAW3-F1
#
_entry.id   AF-A0A837GAW3-F1
#
_cell.length_a   1.000
_cell.length_b   1.000
_cell.length_c   1.000
_cell.angle_alpha   90.00
_cell.angle_beta   90.00
_cell.angle_gamma   90.00
#
_symmetry.space_group_name_H-M   'P 1'
#
loop_
_entity.id
_entity.type
_entity.pdbx_description
1 polymer ?
#
loop_
_entity_poly.entity_id
_entity_poly.type
_entity_poly.pdbx_seq_one_letter_code
_entity_poly.pdbx_strand_id
1 'polypeptide(L)'
;MSVMSFCKIDEMVVTPKMQGYLRRIESKVALGNLLATSVASSQFIQIFSGRMSAGKRLHTIYEHDWEVFSHVMMKSQELTRNEVNKVADEARIFSNGKESKFWGCVYDATRS
;
A
#
# COMPACT_ATOMS: atom_id res chain seq x y z
N MET A 1 -3.56 -1.39 21.32
CA MET A 1 -2.41 -2.34 21.32
C MET A 1 -1.30 -1.70 20.50
N SER A 2 -0.09 -1.54 21.05
CA SER A 2 1.05 -0.97 20.33
C SER A 2 1.47 -1.89 19.19
N VAL A 3 1.78 -1.32 18.01
CA VAL A 3 2.25 -2.03 16.81
C VAL A 3 3.44 -2.95 17.13
N MET A 4 4.22 -2.66 18.19
CA MET A 4 5.35 -3.48 18.64
C MET A 4 4.98 -4.80 19.33
N SER A 5 3.71 -5.05 19.69
CA SER A 5 3.27 -6.37 20.20
C SER A 5 2.76 -7.29 19.10
N PHE A 6 2.58 -6.77 17.88
CA PHE A 6 2.19 -7.56 16.73
C PHE A 6 3.48 -8.19 16.18
N CYS A 7 3.77 -9.42 16.64
CA CYS A 7 4.78 -10.32 16.07
C CYS A 7 6.23 -10.13 16.52
N LYS A 8 6.49 -10.43 17.80
CA LYS A 8 7.85 -10.61 18.30
C LYS A 8 8.43 -11.95 17.82
N ILE A 9 9.41 -11.91 16.92
CA ILE A 9 10.14 -13.08 16.43
C ILE A 9 11.62 -12.83 16.66
N ASP A 10 12.15 -13.43 17.72
CA ASP A 10 13.53 -13.26 18.14
C ASP A 10 14.46 -14.21 17.36
N GLU A 11 15.66 -13.72 17.01
CA GLU A 11 16.76 -14.50 16.41
C GLU A 11 16.34 -15.28 15.14
N MET A 12 15.83 -14.57 14.13
CA MET A 12 15.53 -15.13 12.81
C MET A 12 16.62 -14.72 11.81
N VAL A 13 17.12 -15.69 11.04
CA VAL A 13 18.07 -15.45 9.95
C VAL A 13 17.30 -15.31 8.66
N VAL A 14 17.55 -14.22 7.92
CA VAL A 14 16.95 -14.01 6.60
C VAL A 14 17.60 -14.96 5.60
N THR A 15 16.82 -15.92 5.11
CA THR A 15 17.26 -16.83 4.05
C THR A 15 17.19 -16.16 2.67
N PRO A 16 17.92 -16.65 1.66
CA PRO A 16 17.76 -16.16 0.27
C PRO A 16 16.31 -16.27 -0.24
N LYS A 17 15.58 -17.30 0.20
CA LYS A 17 14.15 -17.47 -0.11
C LYS A 17 13.31 -16.36 0.53
N MET A 18 13.50 -16.10 1.81
CA MET A 18 12.84 -15.00 2.52
C MET A 18 13.11 -13.65 1.84
N GLN A 19 14.37 -13.41 1.45
CA GLN A 19 14.75 -12.19 0.74
C GLN A 19 14.01 -12.05 -0.61
N GLY A 20 13.75 -13.16 -1.31
CA GLY A 20 12.92 -13.18 -2.50
C GLY A 20 11.49 -12.69 -2.25
N TYR A 21 10.84 -13.15 -1.17
CA TYR A 21 9.51 -12.67 -0.79
C TYR A 21 9.51 -11.19 -0.38
N LEU A 22 10.52 -10.74 0.37
CA LEU A 22 10.65 -9.33 0.75
C LEU A 22 10.78 -8.42 -0.47
N ARG A 23 11.61 -8.79 -1.47
CA ARG A 23 11.71 -8.03 -2.73
C ARG A 23 10.40 -8.00 -3.51
N ARG A 24 9.63 -9.10 -3.49
CA ARG A 24 8.30 -9.13 -4.11
C ARG A 24 7.36 -8.15 -3.42
N ILE A 25 7.33 -8.12 -2.08
CA ILE A 25 6.55 -7.14 -1.31
C ILE A 25 6.98 -5.72 -1.64
N GLU A 26 8.28 -5.44 -1.62
CA GLU A 26 8.83 -4.12 -1.96
C GLU A 26 8.38 -3.66 -3.36
N SER A 27 8.44 -4.55 -4.35
CA SER A 27 7.95 -4.29 -5.71
C SER A 27 6.45 -3.96 -5.74
N LYS A 28 5.62 -4.68 -4.98
CA LYS A 28 4.17 -4.41 -4.89
C LYS A 28 3.86 -3.08 -4.20
N VAL A 29 4.57 -2.78 -3.12
CA VAL A 29 4.46 -1.49 -2.42
C VAL A 29 4.89 -0.33 -3.32
N ALA A 30 5.99 -0.48 -4.06
CA ALA A 30 6.45 0.53 -5.02
C ALA A 30 5.41 0.80 -6.11
N LEU A 31 4.81 -0.26 -6.67
CA LEU A 31 3.74 -0.12 -7.66
C LEU A 31 2.49 0.55 -7.08
N GLY A 32 2.10 0.17 -5.86
CA GLY A 32 0.99 0.80 -5.13
C GLY A 32 1.20 2.30 -4.90
N ASN A 33 2.40 2.68 -4.48
CA ASN A 33 2.78 4.08 -4.29
C ASN A 33 2.77 4.87 -5.61
N LEU A 34 3.23 4.26 -6.71
CA LEU A 34 3.15 4.86 -8.04
C LEU A 34 1.70 5.10 -8.47
N LEU A 35 0.82 4.11 -8.27
CA LEU A 35 -0.61 4.24 -8.56
C LEU A 35 -1.24 5.38 -7.74
N ALA A 36 -1.03 5.40 -6.42
CA ALA A 36 -1.52 6.44 -5.53
C ALA A 36 -1.02 7.84 -5.94
N THR A 37 0.27 7.96 -6.26
CA THR A 37 0.87 9.22 -6.73
C THR A 37 0.26 9.68 -8.05
N SER A 38 0.00 8.75 -8.97
CA SER A 38 -0.58 9.07 -10.28
C SER A 38 -2.03 9.55 -10.17
N VAL A 39 -2.84 8.88 -9.33
CA VAL A 39 -4.22 9.28 -9.04
C VAL A 39 -4.26 10.65 -8.35
N ALA A 40 -3.38 10.92 -7.40
CA ALA A 40 -3.30 12.24 -6.76
C ALA A 40 -2.89 13.32 -7.77
N SER A 41 -1.86 13.05 -8.56
CA SER A 41 -1.33 14.00 -9.55
C SER A 41 -2.36 14.36 -10.62
N SER A 42 -3.20 13.42 -11.06
CA SER A 42 -4.21 13.69 -12.08
C SER A 42 -5.23 14.75 -11.64
N GLN A 43 -5.61 14.77 -10.36
CA GLN A 43 -6.52 15.80 -9.84
C GLN A 43 -5.87 17.19 -9.86
N PHE A 44 -4.61 17.29 -9.42
CA PHE A 44 -3.87 18.55 -9.46
C PHE A 44 -3.66 19.04 -10.89
N ILE A 45 -3.36 18.15 -11.83
CA ILE A 45 -3.26 18.50 -13.24
C ILE A 45 -4.61 19.05 -13.73
N GLN A 46 -5.73 18.41 -13.42
CA GLN A 46 -7.05 18.93 -13.82
C GLN A 46 -7.35 20.32 -13.24
N ILE A 47 -7.06 20.55 -11.97
CA ILE A 47 -7.37 21.82 -11.28
C ILE A 47 -6.44 22.96 -11.71
N PHE A 48 -5.15 22.66 -11.88
CA PHE A 48 -4.12 23.69 -12.07
C PHE A 48 -3.62 23.82 -13.51
N SER A 49 -3.99 22.92 -14.41
CA SER A 49 -3.72 23.10 -15.83
C SER A 49 -4.55 24.25 -16.42
N GLY A 50 -3.94 25.01 -17.32
CA GLY A 50 -4.60 26.09 -18.04
C GLY A 50 -4.67 27.43 -17.31
N ARG A 51 -4.95 28.49 -18.09
CA ARG A 51 -5.13 29.85 -17.59
C ARG A 51 -6.57 30.04 -17.11
N MET A 52 -6.74 30.40 -15.86
CA MET A 52 -8.03 30.75 -15.25
C MET A 52 -7.83 31.80 -14.15
N SER A 53 -8.87 32.59 -13.86
CA SER A 53 -8.84 33.53 -12.74
C SER A 53 -8.82 32.78 -11.40
N ALA A 54 -8.30 33.43 -10.36
CA ALA A 54 -8.23 32.83 -9.02
C ALA A 54 -9.63 32.41 -8.50
N GLY A 55 -10.66 33.25 -8.72
CA GLY A 55 -12.03 32.93 -8.32
C GLY A 55 -12.59 31.70 -9.04
N LYS A 56 -12.35 31.58 -10.35
CA LYS A 56 -12.79 30.40 -11.12
C LYS A 56 -12.07 29.14 -10.65
N ARG A 57 -10.78 29.24 -10.32
CA ARG A 57 -10.01 28.10 -9.77
C ARG A 57 -10.52 27.66 -8.41
N LEU A 58 -10.82 28.60 -7.51
CA LEU A 58 -11.42 28.28 -6.20
C LEU A 58 -12.78 27.60 -6.36
N HIS A 59 -13.59 28.04 -7.32
CA HIS A 59 -14.85 27.38 -7.66
C HIS A 59 -14.63 25.94 -8.14
N THR A 60 -13.67 25.72 -9.05
CA THR A 60 -13.31 24.37 -9.53
C THR A 60 -12.82 23.46 -8.39
N ILE A 61 -12.04 23.99 -7.44
CA ILE A 61 -11.62 23.24 -6.24
C ILE A 61 -12.84 22.89 -5.38
N TYR A 62 -13.76 23.82 -5.18
CA TYR A 62 -14.96 23.61 -4.37
C TYR A 62 -15.92 22.57 -4.99
N GLU A 63 -16.13 22.63 -6.31
CA GLU A 63 -16.98 21.70 -7.05
C GLU A 63 -16.32 20.35 -7.33
N HIS A 64 -15.04 20.20 -7.03
CA HIS A 64 -14.33 18.95 -7.26
C HIS A 64 -14.89 17.83 -6.38
N ASP A 65 -15.03 16.64 -6.95
CA ASP A 65 -15.54 15.47 -6.25
C ASP A 65 -14.47 14.84 -5.36
N TRP A 66 -14.25 15.48 -4.21
CA TRP A 66 -13.30 15.01 -3.20
C TRP A 66 -13.70 13.67 -2.57
N GLU A 67 -14.99 13.33 -2.60
CA GLU A 67 -15.49 12.06 -2.06
C GLU A 67 -15.01 10.90 -2.94
N VAL A 68 -15.25 10.98 -4.26
CA VAL A 68 -14.76 9.98 -5.21
C VAL A 68 -13.23 9.92 -5.19
N PHE A 69 -12.55 11.05 -5.13
CA PHE A 69 -11.09 11.07 -4.99
C PHE A 69 -10.62 10.29 -3.75
N SER A 70 -11.22 10.56 -2.59
CA SER A 70 -10.88 9.87 -1.33
C SER A 70 -11.13 8.36 -1.43
N HIS A 71 -12.26 7.96 -2.04
CA HIS A 71 -12.62 6.58 -2.24
C HIS A 71 -11.58 5.84 -3.11
N VAL A 72 -11.18 6.44 -4.23
CA VAL A 72 -10.18 5.84 -5.13
C VAL A 72 -8.82 5.72 -4.44
N MET A 73 -8.41 6.72 -3.65
CA MET A 73 -7.17 6.67 -2.88
C MET A 73 -7.18 5.54 -1.85
N MET A 74 -8.28 5.35 -1.13
CA MET A 74 -8.45 4.22 -0.21
C MET A 74 -8.38 2.87 -0.95
N LYS A 75 -9.02 2.76 -2.12
CA LYS A 75 -8.95 1.54 -2.95
C LYS A 75 -7.55 1.22 -3.43
N SER A 76 -6.74 2.21 -3.78
CA SER A 76 -5.32 1.99 -4.15
C SER A 76 -4.53 1.35 -3.00
N GLN A 77 -4.76 1.81 -1.76
CA GLN A 77 -4.12 1.24 -0.57
C GLN A 77 -4.62 -0.19 -0.29
N GLU A 78 -5.93 -0.42 -0.41
CA GLU A 78 -6.54 -1.75 -0.25
C GLU A 78 -5.95 -2.76 -1.24
N LEU A 79 -5.84 -2.38 -2.53
CA LEU A 79 -5.22 -3.21 -3.56
C LEU A 79 -3.77 -3.54 -3.24
N THR A 80 -3.00 -2.56 -2.78
CA THR A 80 -1.60 -2.76 -2.38
C THR A 80 -1.49 -3.74 -1.21
N ARG A 81 -2.34 -3.58 -0.18
CA ARG A 81 -2.40 -4.50 0.96
C ARG A 81 -2.76 -5.92 0.54
N ASN A 82 -3.74 -6.08 -0.35
CA ASN A 82 -4.15 -7.38 -0.87
C ASN A 82 -3.02 -8.09 -1.63
N GLU A 83 -2.23 -7.35 -2.42
CA GLU A 83 -1.08 -7.92 -3.13
C GLU A 83 0.04 -8.34 -2.16
N VAL A 84 0.30 -7.54 -1.12
CA VAL A 84 1.25 -7.92 -0.06
C VAL A 84 0.74 -9.15 0.70
N ASN A 85 -0.56 -9.20 1.01
CA ASN A 85 -1.18 -10.32 1.70
C ASN A 85 -1.01 -11.63 0.92
N LYS A 86 -1.20 -11.63 -0.41
CA LYS A 86 -0.96 -12.81 -1.26
C LYS A 86 0.49 -13.31 -1.18
N VAL A 87 1.47 -12.40 -1.16
CA VAL A 87 2.88 -12.79 -1.04
C VAL A 87 3.16 -13.36 0.35
N ALA A 88 2.61 -12.76 1.40
CA ALA A 88 2.73 -13.28 2.77
C ALA A 88 2.05 -14.64 2.94
N ASP A 89 0.89 -14.84 2.30
CA ASP A 89 0.16 -16.11 2.30
C ASP A 89 0.97 -17.23 1.65
N GLU A 90 1.56 -16.96 0.49
CA GLU A 90 2.46 -17.90 -0.16
C GLU A 90 3.67 -18.21 0.74
N ALA A 91 4.31 -17.17 1.27
CA ALA A 91 5.50 -17.33 2.09
C ALA A 91 5.23 -18.08 3.40
N ARG A 92 4.05 -17.93 4.03
CA ARG A 92 3.70 -18.69 5.24
C ARG A 92 3.53 -20.18 4.94
N ILE A 93 2.98 -20.52 3.77
CA ILE A 93 2.71 -21.90 3.35
C ILE A 93 4.02 -22.61 2.99
N PHE A 94 4.96 -21.91 2.35
CA PHE A 94 6.18 -22.53 1.81
C PHE A 94 7.45 -22.31 2.64
N SER A 95 7.41 -21.52 3.71
CA SER A 95 8.53 -21.38 4.66
C SER A 95 8.33 -22.29 5.88
N ASN A 96 9.37 -22.45 6.69
CA ASN A 96 9.37 -23.35 7.87
C ASN A 96 9.79 -22.61 9.14
N GLY A 97 9.44 -23.19 10.30
CA GLY A 97 9.93 -22.72 11.60
C GLY A 97 9.58 -21.26 11.91
N LYS A 98 10.58 -20.47 12.32
CA LYS A 98 10.40 -19.05 12.66
C LYS A 98 9.97 -18.20 11.46
N GLU A 99 10.40 -18.55 10.26
CA GLU A 99 10.06 -17.81 9.04
C GLU A 99 8.58 -17.97 8.67
N SER A 100 8.02 -19.19 8.78
CA SER A 100 6.58 -19.40 8.58
C SER A 100 5.73 -18.59 9.57
N LYS A 101 6.16 -18.54 10.85
CA LYS A 101 5.50 -17.71 11.89
C LYS A 101 5.55 -16.22 11.55
N PHE A 102 6.69 -15.74 11.04
CA PHE A 102 6.83 -14.36 10.55
C PHE A 102 5.84 -14.05 9.44
N TRP A 103 5.73 -14.93 8.45
CA TRP A 103 4.82 -14.69 7.34
C TRP A 103 3.35 -14.80 7.74
N GLY A 104 2.99 -15.68 8.69
CA GLY A 104 1.63 -15.70 9.26
C GLY A 104 1.26 -14.37 9.91
N CYS A 105 2.21 -13.79 10.63
CA CYS A 105 2.10 -12.47 11.22
C CYS A 105 1.89 -11.33 10.20
N VAL A 106 2.67 -11.33 9.12
CA VAL A 106 2.52 -10.36 8.02
C VAL A 106 1.18 -10.57 7.31
N TYR A 107 0.75 -11.82 7.11
CA TYR A 107 -0.55 -12.17 6.54
C TYR A 107 -1.70 -11.61 7.38
N ASP A 108 -1.69 -11.83 8.70
CA ASP A 108 -2.74 -11.33 9.60
C ASP A 108 -2.80 -9.80 9.62
N ALA A 109 -1.65 -9.13 9.60
CA ALA A 109 -1.56 -7.67 9.57
C ALA A 109 -2.07 -7.04 8.27
N THR A 110 -2.18 -7.83 7.19
CA THR A 110 -2.56 -7.36 5.85
C THR A 110 -3.95 -7.84 5.42
N ARG A 111 -4.63 -8.63 6.26
CA ARG A 111 -5.99 -9.16 6.01
C ARG A 111 -7.12 -8.14 6.27
N SER A 112 -6.78 -6.96 6.80
CA SER A 112 -7.71 -5.91 7.25
C SER A 112 -7.68 -4.65 6.40
#